data_AF-A0A381TNA0-F1
#
_entry.id   AF-A0A381TNA0-F1
#
_cell.length_a   1.000
_cell.length_b   1.000
_cell.length_c   1.000
_cell.angle_alpha   90.00
_cell.angle_beta   90.00
_cell.angle_gamma   90.00
#
_symmetry.space_group_name_H-M   'P 1'
#
loop_
_entity.id
_entity.type
_entity.pdbx_description
1 polymer ?
#
loop_
_entity_poly.entity_id
_entity_poly.type
_entity_poly.pdbx_seq_one_letter_code
_entity_poly.pdbx_strand_id
1 'polypeptide(L)'
;MLENFAKSSAPSNPLTGQLWYDTSTQRVKVYDGVGFRTSGAPSVQASQPSDLVAGDLWIDSDANQLYFYDGSELELAGPIYSSTQGKSGFEIATLVDTFNNTHIVMKYFIAGTIVGVWSNTEFTPAVGFTISGITGDIKHGFTPVSITDFRFRGIADQASALRDSQGNVKSAAQFLPADANATTTGTLTIQNSGGLTLGLAQNNILKVVGTSFVSENQLSNHDWKVRVRKPQGFIDALVVDTSEEHFGIFESDPQYALHVGGDMRIDGDFSVAGATVFVETQNLQVEDKNIELGIPSGGALNDAGINDGGIILKSSEGDKEWLWKNATDAWTSSENIDLAATKQYMINGVNVLEAAKLGDQVLASALTSVGTLATLNVDKLRFCGVSGANTIESLDIGLQIKSAGAIHLTTSQEITGVAEPTTNSSVATKFYVDDQLNEEPVIMTMDISLPGVGNSLSNAEIATIIQDVYPAANKKTGSYAYVYINSISGAQVSGINVDTPVLSKSFIAVDSNGVQNESVLQDIAFTAASGTVNVDIDRGLRRFHVVANAWVYDTDIASSGGLW
;
A
#
# COMPACT_ATOMS: atom_id res chain seq x y z
N MET A 1 -7.26 50.93 139.29
CA MET A 1 -7.87 49.58 139.27
C MET A 1 -8.81 49.48 140.45
N LEU A 2 -10.08 49.85 140.26
CA LEU A 2 -11.18 49.66 141.21
C LEU A 2 -11.83 48.28 140.93
N GLU A 3 -12.10 47.52 141.99
CA GLU A 3 -12.90 46.28 142.13
C GLU A 3 -13.14 45.36 140.90
N ASN A 4 -12.67 44.10 140.99
CA ASN A 4 -13.06 43.01 140.08
C ASN A 4 -14.18 42.15 140.71
N PHE A 5 -15.30 42.00 140.02
CA PHE A 5 -16.40 41.15 140.47
C PHE A 5 -16.45 39.86 139.66
N ALA A 6 -16.78 38.73 140.31
CA ALA A 6 -17.08 37.46 139.66
C ALA A 6 -18.53 37.08 139.96
N LYS A 7 -19.39 37.11 138.94
CA LYS A 7 -20.83 36.84 139.07
C LYS A 7 -21.40 36.41 137.72
N SER A 8 -22.54 35.71 137.71
CA SER A 8 -23.22 35.25 136.49
C SER A 8 -24.09 36.30 135.80
N SER A 9 -24.28 37.47 136.42
CA SER A 9 -25.05 38.60 135.89
C SER A 9 -24.21 39.85 135.90
N ALA A 10 -24.34 40.67 134.84
CA ALA A 10 -23.56 41.89 134.68
C ALA A 10 -23.82 42.88 135.85
N PRO A 11 -22.77 43.57 136.36
CA PRO A 11 -22.93 44.68 137.29
C PRO A 11 -23.93 45.72 136.78
N SER A 12 -24.82 46.21 137.66
CA SER A 12 -25.97 47.03 137.28
C SER A 12 -25.66 48.52 137.05
N ASN A 13 -24.54 49.02 137.57
CA ASN A 13 -24.06 50.40 137.35
C ASN A 13 -22.54 50.37 137.06
N PRO A 14 -22.13 49.82 135.92
CA PRO A 14 -20.72 49.62 135.64
C PRO A 14 -20.03 50.94 135.26
N LEU A 15 -18.77 51.08 135.68
CA LEU A 15 -17.90 52.18 135.30
C LEU A 15 -17.06 51.79 134.07
N THR A 16 -16.82 52.71 133.15
CA THR A 16 -15.95 52.48 131.99
C THR A 16 -14.57 51.99 132.45
N GLY A 17 -14.10 50.88 131.88
CA GLY A 17 -12.87 50.17 132.26
C GLY A 17 -13.05 49.14 133.39
N GLN A 18 -14.25 48.94 133.94
CA GLN A 18 -14.49 47.96 134.99
C GLN A 18 -14.33 46.52 134.47
N LEU A 19 -13.62 45.70 135.24
CA LEU A 19 -13.39 44.29 134.95
C LEU A 19 -14.43 43.40 135.65
N TRP A 20 -15.04 42.50 134.89
CA TRP A 20 -16.00 41.52 135.38
C TRP A 20 -15.64 40.14 134.85
N TYR A 21 -15.41 39.18 135.74
CA TYR A 21 -15.33 37.78 135.35
C TYR A 21 -16.75 37.18 135.32
N ASP A 22 -17.27 36.98 134.11
CA ASP A 22 -18.57 36.37 133.91
C ASP A 22 -18.47 34.87 134.17
N THR A 23 -19.01 34.41 135.30
CA THR A 23 -18.94 33.01 135.70
C THR A 23 -19.86 32.10 134.87
N SER A 24 -20.80 32.67 134.11
CA SER A 24 -21.65 31.89 133.19
C SER A 24 -20.92 31.50 131.91
N THR A 25 -20.10 32.40 131.36
CA THR A 25 -19.31 32.17 130.14
C THR A 25 -17.84 31.84 130.41
N GLN A 26 -17.38 31.92 131.66
CA GLN A 26 -15.99 31.72 132.09
C GLN A 26 -14.99 32.64 131.35
N ARG A 27 -15.37 33.91 131.18
CA ARG A 27 -14.57 34.91 130.44
C ARG A 27 -14.42 36.19 131.27
N VAL A 28 -13.24 36.81 131.19
CA VAL A 28 -13.03 38.18 131.67
C VAL A 28 -13.69 39.13 130.66
N LYS A 29 -14.50 40.06 131.14
CA LYS A 29 -15.12 41.12 130.36
C LYS A 29 -14.74 42.50 130.91
N VAL A 30 -14.63 43.49 130.04
CA VAL A 30 -14.37 44.90 130.36
C VAL A 30 -15.59 45.73 129.95
N TYR A 31 -16.05 46.64 130.81
CA TYR A 31 -17.11 47.58 130.45
C TYR A 31 -16.54 48.74 129.63
N ASP A 32 -17.02 48.93 128.39
CA ASP A 32 -16.51 49.94 127.45
C ASP A 32 -17.22 51.30 127.55
N GLY A 33 -18.21 51.43 128.43
CA GLY A 33 -19.07 52.62 128.56
C GLY A 33 -20.49 52.41 128.01
N VAL A 34 -20.70 51.38 127.19
CA VAL A 34 -21.99 51.00 126.60
C VAL A 34 -22.41 49.59 127.07
N GLY A 35 -21.45 48.66 127.21
CA GLY A 35 -21.69 47.27 127.61
C GLY A 35 -20.41 46.55 128.05
N PHE A 36 -20.54 45.34 128.58
CA PHE A 36 -19.40 44.48 128.92
C PHE A 36 -18.94 43.65 127.71
N ARG A 37 -17.67 43.77 127.30
CA ARG A 37 -17.05 43.01 126.19
C ARG A 37 -15.98 42.05 126.68
N THR A 38 -15.85 40.88 126.05
CA THR A 38 -14.88 39.84 126.42
C THR A 38 -13.44 40.27 126.10
N SER A 39 -12.53 40.12 127.06
CA SER A 39 -11.10 40.44 126.92
C SER A 39 -10.30 39.21 126.50
N GLY A 40 -9.63 39.27 125.34
CA GLY A 40 -8.58 38.34 124.93
C GLY A 40 -9.00 37.03 124.24
N ALA A 41 -10.25 36.92 123.76
CA ALA A 41 -10.67 35.83 122.88
C ALA A 41 -11.02 36.40 121.49
N PRO A 42 -10.75 35.66 120.40
CA PRO A 42 -11.21 36.09 119.10
C PRO A 42 -12.73 36.25 119.11
N SER A 43 -13.24 37.28 118.46
CA SER A 43 -14.68 37.39 118.21
C SER A 43 -15.07 36.26 117.26
N VAL A 44 -16.10 35.47 117.58
CA VAL A 44 -16.55 34.35 116.73
C VAL A 44 -17.99 34.58 116.34
N GLN A 45 -18.21 35.00 115.09
CA GLN A 45 -19.54 35.30 114.54
C GLN A 45 -19.47 35.43 113.01
N ALA A 46 -20.61 35.18 112.35
CA ALA A 46 -20.74 35.23 110.90
C ALA A 46 -20.54 36.62 110.28
N SER A 47 -20.78 37.68 111.06
CA SER A 47 -20.65 39.06 110.60
C SER A 47 -19.46 39.75 111.25
N GLN A 48 -18.71 40.54 110.48
CA GLN A 48 -17.60 41.33 110.99
C GLN A 48 -18.02 42.19 112.20
N PRO A 49 -17.27 42.15 113.32
CA PRO A 49 -17.50 43.06 114.44
C PRO A 49 -17.28 44.53 114.02
N SER A 50 -18.19 45.42 114.41
CA SER A 50 -18.19 46.86 114.06
C SER A 50 -17.14 47.70 114.81
N ASP A 51 -16.45 47.07 115.74
CA ASP A 51 -15.80 47.70 116.88
C ASP A 51 -14.42 47.09 117.17
N LEU A 52 -13.76 46.61 116.11
CA LEU A 52 -12.41 46.04 116.15
C LEU A 52 -11.36 47.10 116.50
N VAL A 53 -10.40 46.73 117.34
CA VAL A 53 -9.23 47.54 117.72
C VAL A 53 -7.95 46.79 117.35
N ALA A 54 -6.85 47.51 117.09
CA ALA A 54 -5.59 46.94 116.65
C ALA A 54 -5.15 45.76 117.55
N GLY A 55 -4.85 44.61 116.95
CA GLY A 55 -4.52 43.36 117.62
C GLY A 55 -5.69 42.40 117.83
N ASP A 56 -6.92 42.82 117.49
CA ASP A 56 -8.08 41.93 117.59
C ASP A 56 -8.04 40.82 116.54
N LEU A 57 -8.48 39.64 116.98
CA LEU A 57 -8.67 38.48 116.13
C LEU A 57 -10.18 38.26 115.93
N TRP A 58 -10.59 37.96 114.71
CA TRP A 58 -11.97 37.59 114.39
C TRP A 58 -12.01 36.29 113.61
N ILE A 59 -12.85 35.36 114.06
CA ILE A 59 -13.15 34.14 113.35
C ILE A 59 -14.54 34.30 112.73
N ASP A 60 -14.56 34.39 111.41
CA ASP A 60 -15.79 34.25 110.64
C ASP A 60 -16.24 32.78 110.75
N SER A 61 -17.31 32.54 111.50
CA SER A 61 -17.83 31.20 111.74
C SER A 61 -18.57 30.60 110.54
N ASP A 62 -19.03 31.43 109.60
CA ASP A 62 -19.69 30.95 108.39
C ASP A 62 -18.64 30.61 107.33
N ALA A 63 -17.63 31.47 107.18
CA ALA A 63 -16.54 31.26 106.23
C ALA A 63 -15.42 30.33 106.75
N ASN A 64 -15.35 30.03 108.04
CA ASN A 64 -14.24 29.34 108.70
C ASN A 64 -12.88 30.02 108.45
N GLN A 65 -12.83 31.34 108.59
CA GLN A 65 -11.64 32.14 108.31
C GLN A 65 -11.25 32.96 109.54
N LEU A 66 -9.96 32.94 109.88
CA LEU A 66 -9.36 33.77 110.91
C LEU A 66 -8.81 35.04 110.27
N TYR A 67 -9.18 36.17 110.84
CA TYR A 67 -8.69 37.50 110.50
C TYR A 67 -7.99 38.13 111.71
N PHE A 68 -7.06 39.04 111.44
CA PHE A 68 -6.50 39.94 112.43
C PHE A 68 -6.65 41.38 111.97
N TYR A 69 -6.88 42.28 112.92
CA TYR A 69 -7.01 43.71 112.65
C TYR A 69 -5.72 44.44 113.03
N ASP A 70 -5.09 45.11 112.07
CA ASP A 70 -3.79 45.77 112.28
C ASP A 70 -3.89 47.20 112.83
N GLY A 71 -5.12 47.71 112.99
CA GLY A 71 -5.43 49.07 113.41
C GLY A 71 -5.94 49.97 112.28
N SER A 72 -5.82 49.53 111.03
CA SER A 72 -6.31 50.21 109.83
C SER A 72 -7.21 49.32 108.97
N GLU A 73 -6.83 48.06 108.76
CA GLU A 73 -7.51 47.12 107.90
C GLU A 73 -7.61 45.74 108.57
N LEU A 74 -8.58 44.95 108.10
CA LEU A 74 -8.80 43.59 108.54
C LEU A 74 -8.16 42.64 107.53
N GLU A 75 -7.13 41.90 107.95
CA GLU A 75 -6.36 41.02 107.07
C GLU A 75 -6.64 39.55 107.38
N LEU A 76 -6.72 38.73 106.32
CA LEU A 76 -6.99 37.30 106.43
C LEU A 76 -5.72 36.54 106.86
N ALA A 77 -5.74 35.94 108.04
CA ALA A 77 -4.69 35.03 108.51
C ALA A 77 -4.79 33.65 107.84
N GLY A 78 -6.01 33.20 107.60
CA GLY A 78 -6.29 31.98 106.83
C GLY A 78 -7.44 31.14 107.39
N PRO A 79 -7.82 30.06 106.67
CA PRO A 79 -7.38 29.67 105.33
C PRO A 79 -7.69 30.74 104.25
N ILE A 80 -6.90 30.77 103.17
CA ILE A 80 -7.08 31.71 102.04
C ILE A 80 -8.34 31.45 101.19
N TYR A 81 -9.18 30.51 101.63
CA TYR A 81 -10.43 30.11 101.02
C TYR A 81 -11.48 29.98 102.11
N SER A 82 -12.73 30.31 101.79
CA SER A 82 -13.86 30.08 102.70
C SER A 82 -14.33 28.62 102.69
N SER A 83 -15.14 28.26 103.68
CA SER A 83 -15.85 26.98 103.79
C SER A 83 -16.65 26.65 102.53
N THR A 84 -17.33 27.64 101.93
CA THR A 84 -18.15 27.50 100.71
C THR A 84 -17.32 27.39 99.45
N GLN A 85 -16.17 28.08 99.39
CA GLN A 85 -15.24 27.97 98.26
C GLN A 85 -14.55 26.61 98.23
N GLY A 86 -14.36 25.97 99.39
CA GLY A 86 -13.60 24.74 99.52
C GLY A 86 -12.10 24.95 99.33
N LYS A 87 -11.30 23.96 99.73
CA LYS A 87 -9.83 24.05 99.67
C LYS A 87 -9.34 24.42 98.27
N SER A 88 -8.70 25.58 98.14
CA SER A 88 -8.20 26.11 96.87
C SER A 88 -6.80 26.69 97.05
N GLY A 89 -5.92 26.48 96.08
CA GLY A 89 -4.52 26.89 96.16
C GLY A 89 -3.56 25.73 96.41
N PHE A 90 -2.35 26.05 96.86
CA PHE A 90 -1.30 25.07 97.07
C PHE A 90 -1.33 24.46 98.47
N GLU A 91 -1.08 23.15 98.53
CA GLU A 91 -0.78 22.43 99.75
C GLU A 91 0.56 21.73 99.58
N ILE A 92 1.47 21.97 100.52
CA ILE A 92 2.74 21.26 100.58
C ILE A 92 2.49 19.88 101.18
N ALA A 93 2.91 18.83 100.49
CA ALA A 93 2.80 17.47 100.96
C ALA A 93 4.12 16.72 100.78
N THR A 94 4.41 15.84 101.72
CA THR A 94 5.55 14.94 101.67
C THR A 94 5.08 13.59 101.17
N LEU A 95 5.65 13.11 100.06
CA LEU A 95 5.36 11.81 99.47
C LEU A 95 6.60 10.92 99.53
N VAL A 96 6.38 9.61 99.59
CA VAL A 96 7.45 8.61 99.56
C VAL A 96 7.37 7.86 98.24
N ASP A 97 8.50 7.69 97.56
CA ASP A 97 8.59 6.90 96.33
C ASP A 97 8.70 5.39 96.61
N THR A 98 8.62 4.58 95.56
CA THR A 98 8.75 3.11 95.66
C THR A 98 10.11 2.61 96.17
N PHE A 99 11.13 3.48 96.25
CA PHE A 99 12.46 3.21 96.78
C PHE A 99 12.64 3.76 98.21
N ASN A 100 11.56 4.21 98.84
CA ASN A 100 11.53 4.75 100.19
C ASN A 100 12.28 6.09 100.35
N ASN A 101 12.44 6.86 99.27
CA ASN A 101 12.94 8.24 99.34
C ASN A 101 11.79 9.22 99.47
N THR A 102 12.06 10.31 100.20
CA THR A 102 11.08 11.36 100.47
C THR A 102 11.17 12.47 99.42
N HIS A 103 10.03 12.85 98.84
CA HIS A 103 9.87 13.95 97.90
C HIS A 103 8.87 14.96 98.44
N ILE A 104 9.19 16.25 98.31
CA ILE A 104 8.28 17.35 98.66
C ILE A 104 7.58 17.78 97.38
N VAL A 105 6.25 17.80 97.41
CA VAL A 105 5.44 18.24 96.27
C VAL A 105 4.47 19.35 96.68
N MET A 106 4.06 20.14 95.70
CA MET A 106 2.97 21.11 95.87
C MET A 106 1.72 20.60 95.18
N LYS A 107 0.74 20.14 95.96
CA LYS A 107 -0.58 19.76 95.46
C LYS A 107 -1.36 21.02 95.16
N TYR A 108 -1.98 21.09 93.99
CA TYR A 108 -2.80 22.23 93.59
C TYR A 108 -4.28 21.85 93.60
N PHE A 109 -5.05 22.56 94.41
CA PHE A 109 -6.48 22.32 94.62
C PHE A 109 -7.34 23.44 94.07
N ILE A 110 -8.53 23.08 93.59
CA ILE A 110 -9.63 23.99 93.25
C ILE A 110 -10.91 23.40 93.85
N ALA A 111 -11.57 24.15 94.73
CA ALA A 111 -12.82 23.76 95.38
C ALA A 111 -12.81 22.35 96.01
N GLY A 112 -11.72 22.00 96.70
CA GLY A 112 -11.53 20.70 97.34
C GLY A 112 -11.04 19.58 96.42
N THR A 113 -10.99 19.80 95.11
CA THR A 113 -10.52 18.81 94.14
C THR A 113 -9.07 19.08 93.74
N ILE A 114 -8.22 18.06 93.76
CA ILE A 114 -6.86 18.18 93.25
C ILE A 114 -6.87 18.24 91.72
N VAL A 115 -6.18 19.23 91.14
CA VAL A 115 -6.12 19.41 89.68
C VAL A 115 -4.73 19.13 89.10
N GLY A 116 -3.71 19.07 89.96
CA GLY A 116 -2.36 18.69 89.57
C GLY A 116 -1.34 18.89 90.70
N VAL A 117 -0.09 18.57 90.38
CA VAL A 117 0.99 18.49 91.35
C VAL A 117 2.26 19.04 90.75
N TRP A 118 2.95 19.89 91.48
CA TRP A 118 4.30 20.33 91.13
C TRP A 118 5.36 19.52 91.87
N SER A 119 6.37 19.09 91.12
CA SER A 119 7.55 18.40 91.63
C SER A 119 8.81 18.96 90.98
N ASN A 120 9.93 18.96 91.71
CA ASN A 120 11.26 19.27 91.18
C ASN A 120 12.05 18.01 90.80
N THR A 121 11.42 16.83 90.87
CA THR A 121 11.99 15.53 90.51
C THR A 121 10.93 14.70 89.80
N GLU A 122 11.37 13.73 89.00
CA GLU A 122 10.49 12.69 88.48
C GLU A 122 10.57 11.45 89.37
N PHE A 123 9.42 10.94 89.83
CA PHE A 123 9.35 9.76 90.70
C PHE A 123 7.98 9.05 90.65
N THR A 124 7.96 7.76 91.01
CA THR A 124 6.74 6.97 91.17
C THR A 124 6.35 6.90 92.65
N PRO A 125 5.17 7.41 93.07
CA PRO A 125 4.73 7.35 94.46
C PRO A 125 4.52 5.89 94.95
N ALA A 126 4.94 5.59 96.19
CA ALA A 126 4.67 4.30 96.82
C ALA A 126 3.19 4.09 97.14
N VAL A 127 2.80 2.83 97.34
CA VAL A 127 1.45 2.46 97.78
C VAL A 127 1.13 3.16 99.10
N GLY A 128 0.02 3.91 99.14
CA GLY A 128 -0.38 4.77 100.27
C GLY A 128 0.04 6.24 100.13
N PHE A 129 0.97 6.57 99.23
CA PHE A 129 1.39 7.93 98.89
C PHE A 129 0.96 8.37 97.49
N THR A 130 0.20 7.52 96.79
CA THR A 130 -0.40 7.83 95.49
C THR A 130 -1.37 9.01 95.59
N ILE A 131 -1.41 9.83 94.54
CA ILE A 131 -2.34 10.95 94.45
C ILE A 131 -3.54 10.53 93.62
N SER A 132 -4.73 10.71 94.17
CA SER A 132 -5.98 10.35 93.49
C SER A 132 -6.08 11.06 92.13
N GLY A 133 -6.28 10.27 91.08
CA GLY A 133 -6.36 10.74 89.69
C GLY A 133 -5.02 10.88 88.94
N ILE A 134 -3.87 10.74 89.61
CA ILE A 134 -2.57 10.61 88.92
C ILE A 134 -2.13 9.16 88.96
N THR A 135 -1.96 8.55 87.79
CA THR A 135 -1.45 7.18 87.65
C THR A 135 -0.02 7.20 87.09
N GLY A 136 0.88 6.47 87.73
CA GLY A 136 2.29 6.40 87.31
C GLY A 136 3.15 7.51 87.92
N ASP A 137 4.11 8.00 87.15
CA ASP A 137 5.11 8.94 87.64
C ASP A 137 4.57 10.36 87.75
N ILE A 138 4.96 11.05 88.82
CA ILE A 138 4.90 12.51 88.89
C ILE A 138 6.14 13.01 88.16
N LYS A 139 5.96 13.83 87.13
CA LYS A 139 7.03 14.36 86.30
C LYS A 139 7.61 15.64 86.90
N HIS A 140 8.86 15.96 86.54
CA HIS A 140 9.47 17.24 86.85
C HIS A 140 8.64 18.39 86.27
N GLY A 141 8.38 19.43 87.07
CA GLY A 141 7.43 20.49 86.74
C GLY A 141 6.02 20.13 87.20
N PHE A 142 5.03 20.37 86.35
CA PHE A 142 3.61 20.18 86.67
C PHE A 142 3.06 18.89 86.05
N THR A 143 2.45 18.05 86.89
CA THR A 143 1.70 16.87 86.49
C THR A 143 0.21 17.11 86.74
N PRO A 144 -0.62 17.34 85.72
CA PRO A 144 -2.05 17.51 85.89
C PRO A 144 -2.71 16.17 86.27
N VAL A 145 -3.82 16.25 87.00
CA VAL A 145 -4.66 15.09 87.32
C VAL A 145 -5.40 14.58 86.07
N SER A 146 -5.89 15.47 85.22
CA SER A 146 -6.47 15.11 83.92
C SER A 146 -5.59 15.62 82.78
N ILE A 147 -4.85 14.72 82.12
CA ILE A 147 -4.05 15.05 80.94
C ILE A 147 -4.96 15.43 79.75
N THR A 148 -6.18 14.90 79.70
CA THR A 148 -7.14 15.15 78.61
C THR A 148 -7.85 16.49 78.73
N ASP A 149 -8.09 17.00 79.94
CA ASP A 149 -8.92 18.21 80.14
C ASP A 149 -8.12 19.43 80.61
N PHE A 150 -6.98 19.21 81.25
CA PHE A 150 -6.14 20.32 81.70
C PHE A 150 -5.57 21.08 80.50
N ARG A 151 -5.70 22.41 80.50
CA ARG A 151 -5.21 23.29 79.43
C ARG A 151 -4.53 24.52 80.03
N PHE A 152 -3.30 24.79 79.61
CA PHE A 152 -2.72 26.13 79.73
C PHE A 152 -3.19 26.96 78.53
N ARG A 153 -4.00 27.99 78.77
CA ARG A 153 -4.50 28.90 77.72
C ARG A 153 -3.68 30.19 77.75
N GLY A 154 -2.78 30.36 76.78
CA GLY A 154 -1.87 31.50 76.64
C GLY A 154 -0.93 31.33 75.44
N ILE A 155 0.02 32.25 75.26
CA ILE A 155 1.08 32.12 74.25
C ILE A 155 2.27 31.40 74.88
N ALA A 156 2.75 30.33 74.23
CA ALA A 156 4.01 29.70 74.58
C ALA A 156 5.10 30.21 73.62
N ASP A 157 6.08 30.95 74.12
CA ASP A 157 7.22 31.44 73.33
C ASP A 157 8.13 30.30 72.87
N GLN A 158 8.28 29.26 73.71
CA GLN A 158 9.03 28.06 73.40
C GLN A 158 8.33 26.81 73.94
N ALA A 159 8.29 25.76 73.12
CA ALA A 159 7.88 24.42 73.50
C ALA A 159 8.81 23.40 72.85
N SER A 160 9.27 22.41 73.61
CA SER A 160 10.15 21.36 73.08
C SER A 160 9.42 20.40 72.13
N ALA A 161 8.11 20.20 72.35
CA ALA A 161 7.26 19.39 71.50
C ALA A 161 5.77 19.69 71.74
N LEU A 162 4.94 19.31 70.76
CA LEU A 162 3.48 19.27 70.85
C LEU A 162 3.01 17.85 71.08
N ARG A 163 1.81 17.63 71.61
CA ARG A 163 1.21 16.30 71.74
C ARG A 163 -0.05 16.22 70.89
N ASP A 164 -0.18 15.17 70.08
CA ASP A 164 -1.40 14.95 69.31
C ASP A 164 -2.54 14.36 70.16
N SER A 165 -3.73 14.23 69.57
CA SER A 165 -4.93 13.68 70.23
C SER A 165 -4.79 12.22 70.68
N GLN A 166 -3.82 11.49 70.14
CA GLN A 166 -3.52 10.10 70.45
C GLN A 166 -2.41 9.98 71.50
N GLY A 167 -1.86 11.10 71.95
CA GLY A 167 -0.81 11.15 72.95
C GLY A 167 0.61 11.04 72.40
N ASN A 168 0.83 11.08 71.08
CA ASN A 168 2.19 11.06 70.53
C ASN A 168 2.82 12.45 70.65
N VAL A 169 4.09 12.48 71.06
CA VAL A 169 4.87 13.71 71.18
C VAL A 169 5.51 14.03 69.83
N LYS A 170 5.33 15.27 69.35
CA LYS A 170 5.79 15.79 68.08
C LYS A 170 6.81 16.92 68.26
N SER A 171 8.07 16.69 67.90
CA SER A 171 9.11 17.73 67.95
C SER A 171 9.08 18.63 66.71
N ALA A 172 9.85 19.72 66.73
CA ALA A 172 10.00 20.62 65.57
C ALA A 172 10.43 19.88 64.29
N ALA A 173 11.22 18.80 64.42
CA ALA A 173 11.70 18.00 63.29
C ALA A 173 10.59 17.22 62.55
N GLN A 174 9.38 17.18 63.10
CA GLN A 174 8.22 16.51 62.48
C GLN A 174 7.31 17.47 61.70
N PHE A 175 7.71 18.73 61.57
CA PHE A 175 7.02 19.75 60.78
C PHE A 175 7.90 20.20 59.62
N LEU A 176 7.28 20.56 58.49
CA LEU A 176 7.98 21.23 57.40
C LEU A 176 8.08 22.73 57.73
N PRO A 177 9.30 23.29 57.88
CA PRO A 177 9.51 24.72 58.11
C PRO A 177 9.19 25.53 56.84
N ALA A 178 8.84 26.80 57.02
CA ALA A 178 8.49 27.71 55.93
C ALA A 178 9.71 28.47 55.36
N ASP A 179 10.84 28.44 56.05
CA ASP A 179 12.01 29.32 55.84
C ASP A 179 13.33 28.56 55.68
N ALA A 180 13.30 27.23 55.70
CA ALA A 180 14.47 26.38 55.60
C ALA A 180 14.21 25.12 54.77
N ASN A 181 15.28 24.49 54.29
CA ASN A 181 15.18 23.20 53.64
C ASN A 181 14.78 22.11 54.64
N ALA A 182 13.84 21.24 54.27
CA ALA A 182 13.45 20.10 55.07
C ALA A 182 13.07 18.90 54.21
N THR A 183 13.00 17.74 54.85
CA THR A 183 12.62 16.47 54.21
C THR A 183 11.55 15.78 55.03
N THR A 184 10.62 15.11 54.35
CA THR A 184 9.74 14.11 54.95
C THR A 184 10.24 12.72 54.57
N THR A 185 10.30 11.81 55.53
CA THR A 185 10.59 10.40 55.28
C THR A 185 9.32 9.57 55.05
N GLY A 186 8.16 10.08 55.48
CA GLY A 186 6.84 9.51 55.23
C GLY A 186 6.14 10.10 54.00
N THR A 187 4.95 9.61 53.70
CA THR A 187 4.12 10.11 52.59
C THR A 187 3.44 11.45 52.95
N LEU A 188 3.37 12.36 51.99
CA LEU A 188 2.57 13.59 52.08
C LEU A 188 1.21 13.33 51.42
N THR A 189 0.12 13.42 52.19
CA THR A 189 -1.25 13.29 51.68
C THR A 189 -1.96 14.64 51.77
N ILE A 190 -2.46 15.16 50.65
CA ILE A 190 -3.21 16.42 50.58
C ILE A 190 -4.70 16.09 50.33
N GLN A 191 -5.52 16.19 51.37
CA GLN A 191 -6.94 15.83 51.32
C GLN A 191 -7.83 17.06 51.05
N ASN A 192 -7.57 17.75 49.94
CA ASN A 192 -8.41 18.84 49.46
C ASN A 192 -8.25 19.00 47.94
N SER A 193 -9.20 19.69 47.30
CA SER A 193 -9.15 19.93 45.85
C SER A 193 -8.16 21.01 45.42
N GLY A 194 -7.66 21.85 46.34
CA GLY A 194 -6.70 22.91 46.06
C GLY A 194 -5.27 22.40 45.81
N GLY A 195 -4.92 21.22 46.33
CA GLY A 195 -3.72 20.49 45.98
C GLY A 195 -2.40 21.11 46.49
N LEU A 196 -1.32 20.93 45.72
CA LEU A 196 0.03 21.43 46.00
C LEU A 196 0.38 22.56 45.03
N THR A 197 0.78 23.71 45.59
CA THR A 197 1.28 24.86 44.81
C THR A 197 2.80 24.93 44.89
N LEU A 198 3.46 25.11 43.76
CA LEU A 198 4.91 25.16 43.60
C LEU A 198 5.34 26.46 42.92
N GLY A 199 6.32 27.15 43.49
CA GLY A 199 6.91 28.38 42.95
C GLY A 199 6.49 29.66 43.68
N LEU A 200 7.35 30.68 43.63
CA LEU A 200 7.21 31.94 44.37
C LEU A 200 6.01 32.79 43.93
N ALA A 201 5.50 32.59 42.71
CA ALA A 201 4.31 33.26 42.18
C ALA A 201 3.16 32.27 41.91
N GLN A 202 3.14 31.14 42.64
CA GLN A 202 2.20 30.04 42.39
C GLN A 202 2.31 29.47 40.96
N ASN A 203 3.54 29.39 40.43
CA ASN A 203 3.84 29.08 39.04
C ASN A 203 3.18 27.78 38.54
N ASN A 204 3.15 26.74 39.37
CA ASN A 204 2.56 25.45 39.05
C ASN A 204 1.66 24.95 40.17
N ILE A 205 0.52 24.36 39.82
CA ILE A 205 -0.39 23.73 40.78
C ILE A 205 -0.70 22.30 40.36
N LEU A 206 -0.55 21.36 41.30
CA LEU A 206 -1.00 19.98 41.19
C LEU A 206 -2.31 19.83 41.99
N LYS A 207 -3.45 19.75 41.33
CA LYS A 207 -4.78 19.80 41.98
C LYS A 207 -5.80 18.85 41.37
N VAL A 208 -6.96 18.77 41.99
CA VAL A 208 -8.13 18.05 41.48
C VAL A 208 -9.17 19.05 41.00
N VAL A 209 -9.54 18.96 39.72
CA VAL A 209 -10.61 19.77 39.11
C VAL A 209 -11.72 18.83 38.65
N GLY A 210 -12.86 18.86 39.33
CA GLY A 210 -13.94 17.89 39.11
C GLY A 210 -13.45 16.46 39.39
N THR A 211 -13.37 15.64 38.35
CA THR A 211 -12.89 14.24 38.41
C THR A 211 -11.45 14.05 37.91
N SER A 212 -10.77 15.12 37.47
CA SER A 212 -9.45 15.03 36.83
C SER A 212 -8.34 15.53 37.75
N PHE A 213 -7.19 14.85 37.70
CA PHE A 213 -5.93 15.38 38.23
C PHE A 213 -5.29 16.30 37.19
N VAL A 214 -4.86 17.48 37.61
CA VAL A 214 -4.33 18.52 36.72
C VAL A 214 -2.96 18.99 37.23
N SER A 215 -1.99 19.06 36.30
CA SER A 215 -0.77 19.86 36.43
C SER A 215 -0.98 21.14 35.65
N GLU A 216 -1.03 22.28 36.33
CA GLU A 216 -1.44 23.56 35.73
C GLU A 216 -0.36 24.63 35.89
N ASN A 217 0.08 25.19 34.76
CA ASN A 217 0.85 26.44 34.73
C ASN A 217 -0.12 27.61 34.98
N GLN A 218 0.09 28.39 36.05
CA GLN A 218 -0.75 29.56 36.36
C GLN A 218 -0.34 30.83 35.59
N LEU A 219 0.85 30.83 34.98
CA LEU A 219 1.39 31.97 34.25
C LEU A 219 1.19 31.77 32.74
N SER A 220 0.70 32.81 32.06
CA SER A 220 0.56 32.83 30.60
C SER A 220 1.93 32.71 29.92
N ASN A 221 1.97 32.04 28.76
CA ASN A 221 3.16 31.88 27.90
C ASN A 221 4.36 31.26 28.64
N HIS A 222 4.11 30.40 29.61
CA HIS A 222 5.13 29.59 30.24
C HIS A 222 4.95 28.15 29.80
N ASP A 223 6.01 27.58 29.24
CA ASP A 223 5.99 26.19 28.78
C ASP A 223 5.85 25.22 29.95
N TRP A 224 5.23 24.08 29.66
CA TRP A 224 5.23 22.95 30.58
C TRP A 224 6.18 21.87 30.05
N LYS A 225 7.07 21.39 30.91
CA LYS A 225 8.14 20.46 30.51
C LYS A 225 8.30 19.33 31.50
N VAL A 226 8.43 18.10 30.97
CA VAL A 226 8.89 16.94 31.75
C VAL A 226 10.33 16.68 31.38
N ARG A 227 11.23 16.81 32.36
CA ARG A 227 12.67 16.63 32.12
C ARG A 227 13.15 15.32 32.71
N VAL A 228 13.98 14.60 31.95
CA VAL A 228 14.64 13.38 32.41
C VAL A 228 16.14 13.57 32.42
N ARG A 229 16.82 12.95 33.38
CA ARG A 229 18.28 13.03 33.51
C ARG A 229 18.94 12.03 32.56
N LYS A 230 19.87 12.50 31.74
CA LYS A 230 20.80 11.66 30.98
C LYS A 230 22.13 11.56 31.75
N PRO A 231 23.06 10.65 31.38
CA PRO A 231 24.38 10.60 32.01
C PRO A 231 25.09 11.97 32.05
N GLN A 232 24.87 12.78 31.01
CA GLN A 232 25.27 14.19 30.95
C GLN A 232 24.02 15.08 30.86
N GLY A 233 23.72 15.82 31.92
CA GLY A 233 22.65 16.83 31.93
C GLY A 233 21.22 16.29 31.94
N PHE A 234 20.29 17.18 31.58
CA PHE A 234 18.86 16.91 31.48
C PHE A 234 18.39 17.16 30.05
N ILE A 235 17.44 16.36 29.59
CA ILE A 235 16.72 16.58 28.35
C ILE A 235 15.24 16.80 28.65
N ASP A 236 14.59 17.62 27.84
CA ASP A 236 13.15 17.81 27.88
C ASP A 236 12.52 16.64 27.12
N ALA A 237 11.88 15.71 27.85
CA ALA A 237 11.26 14.52 27.28
C ALA A 237 9.89 14.86 26.69
N LEU A 238 9.11 15.67 27.40
CA LEU A 238 7.85 16.23 26.93
C LEU A 238 7.91 17.74 27.04
N VAL A 239 7.47 18.45 26.01
CA VAL A 239 7.40 19.91 25.96
C VAL A 239 6.02 20.31 25.46
N VAL A 240 5.33 21.15 26.21
CA VAL A 240 4.17 21.91 25.74
C VAL A 240 4.64 23.34 25.58
N ASP A 241 4.83 23.78 24.34
CA ASP A 241 5.05 25.17 24.01
C ASP A 241 3.69 25.88 24.04
N THR A 242 3.52 26.75 25.01
CA THR A 242 2.24 27.43 25.22
C THR A 242 2.06 28.65 24.32
N SER A 243 3.13 29.12 23.67
CA SER A 243 3.09 30.27 22.77
C SER A 243 2.67 29.89 21.35
N GLU A 244 3.07 28.70 20.88
CA GLU A 244 2.73 28.19 19.55
C GLU A 244 1.68 27.05 19.55
N GLU A 245 1.26 26.60 20.73
CA GLU A 245 0.35 25.44 20.91
C GLU A 245 0.94 24.12 20.37
N HIS A 246 2.26 23.95 20.50
CA HIS A 246 2.99 22.79 20.02
C HIS A 246 3.30 21.79 21.14
N PHE A 247 3.28 20.50 20.81
CA PHE A 247 3.68 19.41 21.69
C PHE A 247 4.89 18.66 21.15
N GLY A 248 5.99 18.72 21.88
CA GLY A 248 7.25 18.03 21.59
C GLY A 248 7.42 16.75 22.38
N ILE A 249 7.84 15.67 21.72
CA ILE A 249 8.30 14.42 22.34
C ILE A 249 9.78 14.23 22.01
N PHE A 250 10.64 14.33 23.02
CA PHE A 250 12.10 14.41 22.89
C PHE A 250 12.57 15.50 21.90
N GLU A 251 11.76 16.55 21.75
CA GLU A 251 12.04 17.73 20.96
C GLU A 251 11.84 18.96 21.84
N SER A 252 12.89 19.77 21.98
CA SER A 252 12.89 20.91 22.90
C SER A 252 12.29 22.18 22.29
N ASP A 253 12.26 22.25 20.96
CA ASP A 253 11.74 23.37 20.16
C ASP A 253 10.81 22.84 19.06
N PRO A 254 9.61 22.36 19.43
CA PRO A 254 8.69 21.74 18.48
C PRO A 254 8.21 22.76 17.43
N GLN A 255 8.36 22.44 16.14
CA GLN A 255 7.97 23.30 15.00
C GLN A 255 6.60 22.93 14.41
N TYR A 256 5.94 21.93 14.98
CA TYR A 256 4.66 21.39 14.54
C TYR A 256 3.79 21.07 15.76
N ALA A 257 2.46 21.08 15.57
CA ALA A 257 1.49 20.78 16.63
C ALA A 257 1.81 19.50 17.41
N LEU A 258 2.27 18.45 16.72
CA LEU A 258 2.95 17.31 17.32
C LEU A 258 4.30 17.14 16.62
N HIS A 259 5.39 17.30 17.36
CA HIS A 259 6.75 17.09 16.85
C HIS A 259 7.45 16.01 17.68
N VAL A 260 7.71 14.86 17.04
CA VAL A 260 8.47 13.77 17.65
C VAL A 260 9.89 13.85 17.14
N GLY A 261 10.86 14.20 18.01
CA GLY A 261 12.26 14.36 17.64
C GLY A 261 13.02 13.04 17.38
N GLY A 262 12.34 11.90 17.46
CA GLY A 262 12.89 10.58 17.25
C GLY A 262 11.93 9.63 16.52
N ASP A 263 12.22 8.34 16.55
CA ASP A 263 11.43 7.35 15.81
C ASP A 263 10.05 7.13 16.42
N MET A 264 9.03 7.04 15.57
CA MET A 264 7.67 6.64 15.94
C MET A 264 7.44 5.19 15.54
N ARG A 265 7.08 4.35 16.51
CA ARG A 265 6.56 3.00 16.27
C ARG A 265 5.12 2.93 16.75
N ILE A 266 4.22 2.39 15.92
CA ILE A 266 2.80 2.23 16.22
C ILE A 266 2.51 0.73 16.15
N ASP A 267 2.17 0.12 17.29
CA ASP A 267 1.82 -1.32 17.32
C ASP A 267 0.34 -1.57 16.97
N GLY A 268 -0.48 -0.53 16.94
CA GLY A 268 -1.88 -0.57 16.50
C GLY A 268 -2.10 0.07 15.12
N ASP A 269 -3.35 0.40 14.81
CA ASP A 269 -3.70 1.00 13.53
C ASP A 269 -3.26 2.47 13.45
N PHE A 270 -2.74 2.88 12.29
CA PHE A 270 -2.48 4.28 11.97
C PHE A 270 -3.54 4.79 11.00
N SER A 271 -4.31 5.79 11.42
CA SER A 271 -5.33 6.43 10.58
C SER A 271 -5.07 7.93 10.48
N VAL A 272 -5.18 8.47 9.27
CA VAL A 272 -5.02 9.91 9.00
C VAL A 272 -6.26 10.42 8.29
N ALA A 273 -6.97 11.35 8.92
CA ALA A 273 -8.19 11.96 8.37
C ALA A 273 -7.92 13.27 7.58
N GLY A 274 -6.67 13.70 7.51
CA GLY A 274 -6.27 14.86 6.71
C GLY A 274 -6.34 14.58 5.20
N ALA A 275 -6.29 15.64 4.40
CA ALA A 275 -6.35 15.53 2.94
C ALA A 275 -5.07 14.92 2.31
N THR A 276 -3.94 15.00 3.02
CA THR A 276 -2.62 14.61 2.52
C THR A 276 -1.82 13.85 3.56
N VAL A 277 -1.02 12.89 3.12
CA VAL A 277 0.06 12.26 3.89
C VAL A 277 1.34 12.40 3.08
N PHE A 278 2.38 12.99 3.69
CA PHE A 278 3.71 13.07 3.10
C PHE A 278 4.61 12.02 3.75
N VAL A 279 5.21 11.15 2.94
CA VAL A 279 6.13 10.11 3.41
C VAL A 279 7.48 10.30 2.74
N GLU A 280 8.39 10.98 3.42
CA GLU A 280 9.74 11.24 2.93
C GLU A 280 10.70 10.16 3.42
N THR A 281 10.70 9.02 2.72
CA THR A 281 11.56 7.87 3.03
C THR A 281 12.34 7.42 1.80
N GLN A 282 13.51 6.81 2.01
CA GLN A 282 14.23 6.10 0.95
C GLN A 282 13.59 4.74 0.61
N ASN A 283 12.87 4.13 1.56
CA ASN A 283 12.23 2.83 1.39
C ASN A 283 10.87 2.81 2.07
N LEU A 284 9.83 2.53 1.29
CA LEU A 284 8.48 2.28 1.78
C LEU A 284 8.23 0.77 1.73
N GLN A 285 8.09 0.14 2.89
CA GLN A 285 7.77 -1.27 3.02
C GLN A 285 6.33 -1.42 3.54
N VAL A 286 5.52 -2.17 2.81
CA VAL A 286 4.14 -2.52 3.19
C VAL A 286 4.08 -4.04 3.23
N GLU A 287 3.80 -4.61 4.40
CA GLU A 287 3.69 -6.07 4.58
C GLU A 287 2.38 -6.60 4.00
N ASP A 288 1.32 -5.79 4.03
CA ASP A 288 0.02 -6.15 3.49
C ASP A 288 0.09 -6.52 2.01
N LYS A 289 -0.69 -7.54 1.64
CA LYS A 289 -0.72 -8.06 0.26
C LYS A 289 -1.33 -7.08 -0.74
N ASN A 290 -2.20 -6.19 -0.26
CA ASN A 290 -3.01 -5.30 -1.08
C ASN A 290 -2.84 -3.85 -0.64
N ILE A 291 -2.84 -2.94 -1.60
CA ILE A 291 -2.97 -1.50 -1.40
C ILE A 291 -4.29 -1.10 -2.05
N GLU A 292 -5.22 -0.57 -1.25
CA GLU A 292 -6.51 -0.10 -1.73
C GLU A 292 -6.48 1.43 -1.91
N LEU A 293 -6.88 1.90 -3.10
CA LEU A 293 -6.92 3.31 -3.47
C LEU A 293 -8.34 3.70 -3.85
N GLY A 294 -8.69 5.00 -3.72
CA GLY A 294 -9.99 5.50 -4.18
C GLY A 294 -11.19 5.15 -3.30
N ILE A 295 -10.97 4.94 -1.99
CA ILE A 295 -12.02 4.64 -1.01
C ILE A 295 -12.16 5.84 -0.05
N PRO A 296 -12.98 6.85 -0.36
CA PRO A 296 -13.35 7.89 0.60
C PRO A 296 -14.22 7.30 1.74
N SER A 297 -14.52 8.12 2.75
CA SER A 297 -15.29 7.73 3.95
C SER A 297 -16.71 7.19 3.67
N GLY A 298 -17.23 7.36 2.45
CA GLY A 298 -18.51 6.81 1.99
C GLY A 298 -18.43 5.46 1.25
N GLY A 299 -17.25 4.87 1.09
CA GLY A 299 -17.02 3.65 0.33
C GLY A 299 -16.37 3.89 -1.04
N ALA A 300 -16.19 2.81 -1.82
CA ALA A 300 -15.51 2.86 -3.12
C ALA A 300 -16.22 3.76 -4.15
N LEU A 301 -15.45 4.44 -4.98
CA LEU A 301 -15.92 5.28 -6.09
C LEU A 301 -16.21 4.44 -7.35
N ASN A 302 -16.95 5.01 -8.32
CA ASN A 302 -17.14 4.43 -9.65
C ASN A 302 -15.97 4.79 -10.60
N ASP A 303 -15.91 4.20 -11.80
CA ASP A 303 -14.80 4.39 -12.75
C ASP A 303 -14.56 5.86 -13.14
N ALA A 304 -15.62 6.67 -13.19
CA ALA A 304 -15.50 8.10 -13.41
C ALA A 304 -14.85 8.83 -12.22
N GLY A 305 -15.17 8.42 -10.99
CA GLY A 305 -14.62 9.00 -9.75
C GLY A 305 -13.18 8.57 -9.44
N ILE A 306 -12.73 7.43 -9.97
CA ILE A 306 -11.33 6.97 -9.86
C ILE A 306 -10.48 7.27 -11.11
N ASN A 307 -11.04 7.98 -12.12
CA ASN A 307 -10.29 8.33 -13.32
C ASN A 307 -9.03 9.11 -12.95
N ASP A 308 -7.90 8.76 -13.58
CA ASP A 308 -6.56 9.27 -13.25
C ASP A 308 -6.03 8.85 -11.86
N GLY A 309 -6.68 7.88 -11.20
CA GLY A 309 -6.15 7.22 -10.01
C GLY A 309 -5.05 6.22 -10.35
N GLY A 310 -3.98 6.19 -9.54
CA GLY A 310 -2.87 5.26 -9.76
C GLY A 310 -1.56 5.72 -9.15
N ILE A 311 -0.47 5.38 -9.82
CA ILE A 311 0.90 5.67 -9.40
C ILE A 311 1.51 6.72 -10.33
N ILE A 312 2.11 7.74 -9.74
CA ILE A 312 2.84 8.78 -10.47
C ILE A 312 4.27 8.82 -9.94
N LEU A 313 5.23 8.53 -10.81
CA LEU A 313 6.65 8.70 -10.52
C LEU A 313 7.10 10.08 -11.02
N LYS A 314 7.37 10.97 -10.07
CA LYS A 314 7.73 12.36 -10.33
C LYS A 314 9.09 12.48 -11.02
N SER A 315 9.20 13.36 -12.01
CA SER A 315 10.48 13.62 -12.70
C SER A 315 10.51 15.01 -13.34
N SER A 316 11.70 15.61 -13.42
CA SER A 316 11.91 16.91 -14.06
C SER A 316 11.71 16.90 -15.58
N GLU A 317 11.69 15.72 -16.20
CA GLU A 317 11.55 15.52 -17.66
C GLU A 317 10.15 15.00 -18.02
N GLY A 318 9.15 15.33 -17.21
CA GLY A 318 7.78 14.81 -17.31
C GLY A 318 7.58 13.60 -16.40
N ASP A 319 6.41 13.54 -15.76
CA ASP A 319 6.07 12.46 -14.85
C ASP A 319 5.80 11.15 -15.60
N LYS A 320 6.05 10.03 -14.92
CA LYS A 320 5.81 8.69 -15.45
C LYS A 320 4.59 8.15 -14.76
N GLU A 321 3.57 7.84 -15.54
CA GLU A 321 2.23 7.60 -15.06
C GLU A 321 1.82 6.15 -15.31
N TRP A 322 1.27 5.50 -14.29
CA TRP A 322 0.52 4.25 -14.41
C TRP A 322 -0.86 4.49 -13.80
N LEU A 323 -1.83 4.83 -14.63
CA LEU A 323 -3.13 5.36 -14.20
C LEU A 323 -4.29 4.58 -14.80
N TRP A 324 -5.37 4.46 -14.03
CA TRP A 324 -6.66 4.03 -14.55
C TRP A 324 -7.27 5.13 -15.43
N LYS A 325 -7.65 4.78 -16.66
CA LYS A 325 -8.29 5.70 -17.60
C LYS A 325 -9.68 5.20 -17.94
N ASN A 326 -10.70 5.92 -17.47
CA ASN A 326 -12.11 5.59 -17.70
C ASN A 326 -12.48 5.60 -19.21
N ALA A 327 -11.82 6.45 -20.01
CA ALA A 327 -12.09 6.54 -21.45
C ALA A 327 -11.69 5.28 -22.24
N THR A 328 -10.70 4.54 -21.76
CA THR A 328 -10.19 3.32 -22.39
C THR A 328 -10.51 2.06 -21.61
N ASP A 329 -11.16 2.18 -20.44
CA ASP A 329 -11.49 1.09 -19.52
C ASP A 329 -10.26 0.22 -19.19
N ALA A 330 -9.12 0.88 -18.91
CA ALA A 330 -7.85 0.19 -18.75
C ALA A 330 -6.84 0.96 -17.89
N TRP A 331 -5.94 0.20 -17.27
CA TRP A 331 -4.66 0.72 -16.79
C TRP A 331 -3.80 1.11 -17.99
N THR A 332 -3.33 2.35 -17.99
CA THR A 332 -2.51 2.92 -19.06
C THR A 332 -1.19 3.40 -18.49
N SER A 333 -0.11 2.92 -19.09
CA SER A 333 1.23 3.41 -18.84
C SER A 333 1.55 4.56 -19.79
N SER A 334 2.14 5.65 -19.29
CA SER A 334 2.75 6.68 -20.16
C SER A 334 4.06 6.19 -20.80
N GLU A 335 4.70 5.19 -20.19
CA GLU A 335 5.98 4.64 -20.60
C GLU A 335 5.86 3.21 -21.14
N ASN A 336 6.90 2.75 -21.82
CA ASN A 336 7.01 1.35 -22.25
C ASN A 336 7.09 0.40 -21.05
N ILE A 337 6.48 -0.77 -21.17
CA ILE A 337 6.61 -1.85 -20.20
C ILE A 337 7.60 -2.88 -20.73
N ASP A 338 8.75 -2.96 -20.08
CA ASP A 338 9.77 -3.96 -20.37
C ASP A 338 9.58 -5.17 -19.45
N LEU A 339 9.76 -6.36 -20.01
CA LEU A 339 9.69 -7.62 -19.29
C LEU A 339 11.04 -8.31 -19.38
N ALA A 340 11.51 -8.87 -18.26
CA ALA A 340 12.72 -9.70 -18.28
C ALA A 340 12.58 -10.83 -19.33
N ALA A 341 13.68 -11.24 -19.97
CA ALA A 341 13.66 -12.19 -21.08
C ALA A 341 12.97 -13.54 -20.81
N THR A 342 12.80 -13.92 -19.53
CA THR A 342 12.09 -15.12 -19.08
C THR A 342 10.60 -14.89 -18.79
N LYS A 343 10.08 -13.69 -19.05
CA LYS A 343 8.71 -13.25 -18.81
C LYS A 343 8.02 -12.92 -20.13
N GLN A 344 6.69 -12.90 -20.08
CA GLN A 344 5.82 -12.85 -21.24
C GLN A 344 4.60 -12.00 -20.91
N TYR A 345 4.00 -11.40 -21.94
CA TYR A 345 2.68 -10.82 -21.79
C TYR A 345 1.63 -11.93 -21.83
N MET A 346 0.76 -11.96 -20.82
CA MET A 346 -0.26 -12.99 -20.69
C MET A 346 -1.65 -12.37 -20.50
N ILE A 347 -2.66 -13.02 -21.07
CA ILE A 347 -4.08 -12.70 -20.85
C ILE A 347 -4.77 -13.96 -20.36
N ASN A 348 -5.39 -13.90 -19.18
CA ASN A 348 -6.08 -15.05 -18.57
C ASN A 348 -5.21 -16.32 -18.48
N GLY A 349 -3.92 -16.15 -18.14
CA GLY A 349 -2.94 -17.25 -18.07
C GLY A 349 -2.45 -17.77 -19.42
N VAL A 350 -2.89 -17.20 -20.54
CA VAL A 350 -2.44 -17.55 -21.89
C VAL A 350 -1.32 -16.59 -22.31
N ASN A 351 -0.18 -17.14 -22.72
CA ASN A 351 0.90 -16.38 -23.31
C ASN A 351 0.50 -15.82 -24.68
N VAL A 352 0.60 -14.50 -24.83
CA VAL A 352 0.23 -13.77 -26.04
C VAL A 352 1.48 -13.29 -26.78
N LEU A 353 2.47 -12.74 -26.06
CA LEU A 353 3.69 -12.21 -26.66
C LEU A 353 4.93 -12.54 -25.82
N GLU A 354 5.95 -13.05 -26.51
CA GLU A 354 7.29 -13.29 -26.00
C GLU A 354 8.30 -12.39 -26.71
N ALA A 355 9.53 -12.31 -26.19
CA ALA A 355 10.58 -11.46 -26.74
C ALA A 355 10.89 -11.72 -28.24
N ALA A 356 10.69 -12.95 -28.74
CA ALA A 356 11.06 -13.34 -30.11
C ALA A 356 9.91 -13.91 -30.95
N LYS A 357 8.71 -14.12 -30.38
CA LYS A 357 7.59 -14.73 -31.10
C LYS A 357 6.24 -14.38 -30.49
N LEU A 358 5.19 -14.57 -31.30
CA LEU A 358 3.82 -14.65 -30.83
C LEU A 358 3.61 -15.94 -30.01
N GLY A 359 2.74 -15.90 -29.00
CA GLY A 359 2.42 -17.08 -28.20
C GLY A 359 1.72 -18.16 -29.03
N ASP A 360 2.08 -19.44 -28.80
CA ASP A 360 1.60 -20.57 -29.60
C ASP A 360 0.07 -20.80 -29.50
N GLN A 361 -0.57 -20.23 -28.48
CA GLN A 361 -2.02 -20.30 -28.26
C GLN A 361 -2.81 -19.22 -29.00
N VAL A 362 -2.13 -18.27 -29.67
CA VAL A 362 -2.77 -17.27 -30.53
C VAL A 362 -3.10 -17.89 -31.90
N LEU A 363 -4.09 -18.79 -31.91
CA LEU A 363 -4.47 -19.57 -33.09
C LEU A 363 -5.32 -18.78 -34.10
N ALA A 364 -6.19 -17.91 -33.60
CA ALA A 364 -7.03 -17.06 -34.41
C ALA A 364 -6.46 -15.64 -34.44
N SER A 365 -5.74 -15.32 -35.52
CA SER A 365 -5.25 -13.97 -35.79
C SER A 365 -6.00 -13.35 -36.95
N ALA A 366 -6.48 -12.12 -36.79
CA ALA A 366 -7.13 -11.34 -37.85
C ALA A 366 -6.14 -10.35 -38.47
N LEU A 367 -5.07 -10.86 -39.09
CA LEU A 367 -4.07 -10.03 -39.75
C LEU A 367 -4.64 -9.48 -41.07
N THR A 368 -4.77 -8.16 -41.18
CA THR A 368 -5.24 -7.49 -42.40
C THR A 368 -4.11 -7.10 -43.34
N SER A 369 -2.91 -6.88 -42.79
CA SER A 369 -1.68 -6.65 -43.53
C SER A 369 -0.50 -7.14 -42.70
N VAL A 370 0.46 -7.76 -43.36
CA VAL A 370 1.79 -8.01 -42.82
C VAL A 370 2.79 -7.27 -43.70
N GLY A 371 3.91 -6.82 -43.13
CA GLY A 371 4.98 -6.22 -43.93
C GLY A 371 5.64 -7.23 -44.88
N THR A 372 6.79 -6.87 -45.45
CA THR A 372 7.56 -7.81 -46.28
C THR A 372 8.13 -8.93 -45.42
N LEU A 373 7.66 -10.16 -45.64
CA LEU A 373 8.25 -11.36 -45.05
C LEU A 373 9.41 -11.84 -45.91
N ALA A 374 10.60 -11.97 -45.33
CA ALA A 374 11.75 -12.56 -46.04
C ALA A 374 11.48 -14.03 -46.42
N THR A 375 10.63 -14.70 -45.66
CA THR A 375 10.16 -16.06 -45.91
C THR A 375 8.77 -16.21 -45.30
N LEU A 376 7.83 -16.80 -46.04
CA LEU A 376 6.55 -17.25 -45.52
C LEU A 376 6.43 -18.76 -45.74
N ASN A 377 6.33 -19.52 -44.66
CA ASN A 377 6.01 -20.94 -44.71
C ASN A 377 4.53 -21.11 -44.37
N VAL A 378 3.75 -21.68 -45.28
CA VAL A 378 2.34 -22.06 -45.08
C VAL A 378 2.25 -23.56 -45.24
N ASP A 379 2.22 -24.26 -44.11
CA ASP A 379 2.28 -25.73 -44.09
C ASP A 379 3.47 -26.24 -44.92
N LYS A 380 3.22 -26.97 -46.02
CA LYS A 380 4.25 -27.54 -46.91
C LYS A 380 4.64 -26.64 -48.10
N LEU A 381 4.15 -25.40 -48.14
CA LEU A 381 4.50 -24.40 -49.13
C LEU A 381 5.41 -23.34 -48.54
N ARG A 382 6.49 -23.03 -49.24
CA ARG A 382 7.42 -21.94 -48.89
C ARG A 382 7.39 -20.88 -49.99
N PHE A 383 7.15 -19.64 -49.58
CA PHE A 383 7.23 -18.46 -50.42
C PHE A 383 8.49 -17.68 -50.01
N CYS A 384 9.47 -17.61 -50.90
CA CYS A 384 10.72 -16.90 -50.62
C CYS A 384 11.37 -16.37 -51.89
N GLY A 385 12.20 -15.33 -51.70
CA GLY A 385 13.14 -14.87 -52.72
C GLY A 385 14.51 -15.52 -52.47
N VAL A 386 14.69 -16.79 -52.86
CA VAL A 386 16.02 -17.43 -52.79
C VAL A 386 16.73 -17.27 -54.14
N SER A 387 18.01 -16.90 -54.10
CA SER A 387 18.90 -16.87 -55.27
C SER A 387 18.45 -15.94 -56.41
N GLY A 388 17.83 -14.80 -56.10
CA GLY A 388 17.45 -13.78 -57.09
C GLY A 388 16.17 -14.08 -57.89
N ALA A 389 15.43 -15.12 -57.52
CA ALA A 389 14.12 -15.45 -58.10
C ALA A 389 13.05 -15.53 -57.00
N ASN A 390 11.81 -15.16 -57.36
CA ASN A 390 10.65 -15.40 -56.51
C ASN A 390 10.17 -16.82 -56.74
N THR A 391 10.21 -17.67 -55.70
CA THR A 391 9.84 -19.08 -55.80
C THR A 391 8.62 -19.41 -54.96
N ILE A 392 7.82 -20.37 -55.46
CA ILE A 392 6.84 -21.13 -54.67
C ILE A 392 7.40 -22.54 -54.61
N GLU A 393 7.90 -22.92 -53.43
CA GLU A 393 8.54 -24.22 -53.21
C GLU A 393 7.60 -25.16 -52.47
N SER A 394 7.46 -26.37 -53.01
CA SER A 394 6.73 -27.46 -52.36
C SER A 394 7.73 -28.42 -51.70
N LEU A 395 7.69 -28.53 -50.38
CA LEU A 395 8.80 -29.14 -49.61
C LEU A 395 8.78 -30.69 -49.55
N ASP A 396 7.66 -31.33 -49.90
CA ASP A 396 7.44 -32.78 -49.68
C ASP A 396 6.64 -33.43 -50.82
N ILE A 397 5.52 -32.81 -51.21
CA ILE A 397 4.68 -33.24 -52.33
C ILE A 397 4.78 -32.24 -53.48
N GLY A 398 4.53 -32.67 -54.72
CA GLY A 398 4.50 -31.76 -55.86
C GLY A 398 3.41 -30.69 -55.73
N LEU A 399 3.67 -29.48 -56.23
CA LEU A 399 2.70 -28.39 -56.27
C LEU A 399 1.44 -28.79 -57.05
N GLN A 400 0.28 -28.75 -56.39
CA GLN A 400 -1.01 -28.96 -57.03
C GLN A 400 -1.75 -27.62 -57.17
N ILE A 401 -2.14 -27.27 -58.40
CA ILE A 401 -2.95 -26.08 -58.68
C ILE A 401 -4.36 -26.53 -59.03
N LYS A 402 -5.31 -26.31 -58.11
CA LYS A 402 -6.74 -26.55 -58.35
C LYS A 402 -7.46 -25.21 -58.53
N SER A 403 -7.99 -24.98 -59.73
CA SER A 403 -8.78 -23.79 -60.05
C SER A 403 -10.20 -24.22 -60.45
N ALA A 404 -11.21 -23.40 -60.11
CA ALA A 404 -12.58 -23.61 -60.57
C ALA A 404 -12.74 -23.32 -62.08
N GLY A 405 -11.77 -22.62 -62.68
CA GLY A 405 -11.72 -22.31 -64.11
C GLY A 405 -10.30 -22.42 -64.66
N ALA A 406 -10.05 -21.79 -65.81
CA ALA A 406 -8.73 -21.79 -66.42
C ALA A 406 -7.67 -21.12 -65.52
N ILE A 407 -6.43 -21.58 -65.64
CA ILE A 407 -5.27 -20.86 -65.09
C ILE A 407 -4.93 -19.73 -66.07
N HIS A 408 -5.14 -18.48 -65.65
CA HIS A 408 -4.92 -17.31 -66.49
C HIS A 408 -3.67 -16.56 -66.02
N LEU A 409 -2.73 -16.31 -66.93
CA LEU A 409 -1.60 -15.41 -66.70
C LEU A 409 -2.03 -13.99 -67.02
N THR A 410 -1.97 -13.08 -66.04
CA THR A 410 -2.38 -11.67 -66.20
C THR A 410 -1.46 -10.91 -67.16
N THR A 411 -0.24 -11.39 -67.34
CA THR A 411 0.72 -10.91 -68.33
C THR A 411 1.21 -12.09 -69.15
N SER A 412 1.34 -11.91 -70.46
CA SER A 412 1.89 -12.95 -71.33
C SER A 412 3.36 -13.19 -70.97
N GLN A 413 3.68 -14.39 -70.50
CA GLN A 413 5.02 -14.81 -70.10
C GLN A 413 5.32 -16.20 -70.67
N GLU A 414 6.60 -16.54 -70.80
CA GLU A 414 7.04 -17.88 -71.21
C GLU A 414 6.95 -18.86 -70.02
N ILE A 415 6.45 -20.08 -70.27
CA ILE A 415 6.50 -21.17 -69.30
C ILE A 415 7.58 -22.15 -69.76
N THR A 416 8.70 -22.19 -69.04
CA THR A 416 9.83 -23.07 -69.33
C THR A 416 9.90 -24.24 -68.33
N GLY A 417 10.71 -25.25 -68.63
CA GLY A 417 10.87 -26.43 -67.75
C GLY A 417 9.68 -27.40 -67.75
N VAL A 418 8.76 -27.27 -68.71
CA VAL A 418 7.65 -28.21 -68.90
C VAL A 418 8.17 -29.50 -69.54
N ALA A 419 7.78 -30.65 -68.98
CA ALA A 419 8.13 -31.96 -69.55
C ALA A 419 7.39 -32.23 -70.87
N GLU A 420 8.01 -33.01 -71.75
CA GLU A 420 7.38 -33.45 -73.01
C GLU A 420 6.06 -34.21 -72.74
N PRO A 421 4.99 -33.93 -73.52
CA PRO A 421 3.67 -34.48 -73.27
C PRO A 421 3.62 -36.00 -73.49
N THR A 422 3.02 -36.73 -72.56
CA THR A 422 2.82 -38.20 -72.64
C THR A 422 1.34 -38.60 -72.71
N THR A 423 0.42 -37.68 -72.46
CA THR A 423 -1.04 -37.89 -72.52
C THR A 423 -1.71 -36.79 -73.32
N ASN A 424 -2.96 -37.02 -73.77
CA ASN A 424 -3.74 -36.02 -74.49
C ASN A 424 -4.17 -34.81 -73.64
N SER A 425 -4.00 -34.87 -72.32
CA SER A 425 -4.24 -33.76 -71.38
C SER A 425 -2.97 -33.03 -70.93
N SER A 426 -1.80 -33.45 -71.41
CA SER A 426 -0.52 -32.81 -71.11
C SER A 426 -0.38 -31.47 -71.85
N VAL A 427 0.38 -30.53 -71.28
CA VAL A 427 0.78 -29.31 -71.99
C VAL A 427 1.76 -29.70 -73.10
N ALA A 428 1.47 -29.31 -74.34
CA ALA A 428 2.40 -29.51 -75.45
C ALA A 428 3.54 -28.49 -75.37
N THR A 429 4.78 -28.97 -75.37
CA THR A 429 5.96 -28.10 -75.46
C THR A 429 6.12 -27.61 -76.91
N LYS A 430 6.82 -26.50 -77.11
CA LYS A 430 7.13 -26.03 -78.47
C LYS A 430 7.90 -27.10 -79.26
N PHE A 431 8.86 -27.76 -78.62
CA PHE A 431 9.66 -28.82 -79.22
C PHE A 431 8.77 -29.97 -79.70
N TYR A 432 7.85 -30.47 -78.88
CA TYR A 432 6.90 -31.51 -79.27
C TYR A 432 6.12 -31.13 -80.54
N VAL A 433 5.56 -29.92 -80.57
CA VAL A 433 4.73 -29.46 -81.70
C VAL A 433 5.57 -29.33 -82.98
N ASP A 434 6.75 -28.71 -82.88
CA ASP A 434 7.66 -28.59 -84.03
C ASP A 434 8.10 -29.97 -84.54
N ASP A 435 8.43 -30.90 -83.65
CA ASP A 435 8.86 -32.25 -84.00
C ASP A 435 7.76 -33.03 -84.73
N GLN A 436 6.52 -32.99 -84.23
CA GLN A 436 5.36 -33.61 -84.88
C GLN A 436 5.03 -32.97 -86.24
N LEU A 437 5.12 -31.64 -86.37
CA LEU A 437 4.93 -30.96 -87.67
C LEU A 437 6.03 -31.33 -88.68
N ASN A 438 7.26 -31.44 -88.20
CA ASN A 438 8.40 -31.80 -89.03
C ASN A 438 8.38 -33.27 -89.45
N GLU A 439 7.70 -34.16 -88.71
CA GLU A 439 7.44 -35.56 -89.06
C GLU A 439 6.33 -35.76 -90.11
N GLU A 440 5.46 -34.77 -90.31
CA GLU A 440 4.31 -34.91 -91.22
C GLU A 440 4.77 -35.24 -92.65
N PRO A 441 4.21 -36.29 -93.29
CA PRO A 441 4.63 -36.70 -94.62
C PRO A 441 4.26 -35.66 -95.69
N VAL A 442 5.15 -35.46 -96.66
CA VAL A 442 4.86 -34.65 -97.84
C VAL A 442 4.06 -35.48 -98.84
N ILE A 443 3.00 -34.91 -99.42
CA ILE A 443 2.18 -35.58 -100.44
C ILE A 443 2.04 -34.66 -101.63
N MET A 444 2.42 -35.12 -102.83
CA MET A 444 2.31 -34.32 -104.05
C MET A 444 2.10 -35.17 -105.31
N THR A 445 1.64 -34.54 -106.39
CA THR A 445 1.46 -35.16 -107.72
C THR A 445 2.40 -34.49 -108.74
N MET A 446 3.03 -35.28 -109.61
CA MET A 446 4.04 -34.79 -110.55
C MET A 446 3.96 -35.49 -111.92
N ASP A 447 3.92 -34.70 -112.98
CA ASP A 447 4.16 -35.19 -114.33
C ASP A 447 5.66 -35.36 -114.55
N ILE A 448 6.08 -36.58 -114.84
CA ILE A 448 7.49 -36.93 -115.04
C ILE A 448 7.86 -37.09 -116.52
N SER A 449 6.97 -36.74 -117.45
CA SER A 449 7.18 -36.90 -118.90
C SER A 449 8.32 -36.03 -119.43
N LEU A 450 9.20 -36.60 -120.25
CA LEU A 450 10.27 -35.88 -120.96
C LEU A 450 10.13 -36.05 -122.49
N PRO A 451 10.68 -35.12 -123.31
CA PRO A 451 10.71 -35.30 -124.77
C PRO A 451 11.47 -36.58 -125.19
N GLY A 452 10.87 -37.34 -126.10
CA GLY A 452 11.41 -38.64 -126.59
C GLY A 452 10.61 -39.83 -126.04
N VAL A 453 10.41 -40.85 -126.87
CA VAL A 453 9.57 -42.02 -126.51
C VAL A 453 10.21 -42.77 -125.34
N GLY A 454 9.49 -42.88 -124.22
CA GLY A 454 9.89 -43.65 -123.05
C GLY A 454 10.81 -42.92 -122.05
N ASN A 455 11.02 -41.60 -122.20
CA ASN A 455 11.83 -40.83 -121.25
C ASN A 455 10.96 -40.26 -120.12
N SER A 456 11.41 -40.41 -118.87
CA SER A 456 10.80 -39.77 -117.72
C SER A 456 11.86 -39.32 -116.70
N LEU A 457 11.51 -38.39 -115.81
CA LEU A 457 12.41 -37.93 -114.75
C LEU A 457 12.90 -39.12 -113.91
N SER A 458 14.20 -39.13 -113.63
CA SER A 458 14.83 -40.08 -112.73
C SER A 458 14.44 -39.79 -111.28
N ASN A 459 14.61 -40.78 -110.40
CA ASN A 459 14.36 -40.62 -108.98
C ASN A 459 15.23 -39.52 -108.33
N ALA A 460 16.44 -39.30 -108.84
CA ALA A 460 17.31 -38.22 -108.36
C ALA A 460 16.74 -36.85 -108.73
N GLU A 461 16.22 -36.68 -109.94
CA GLU A 461 15.61 -35.43 -110.39
C GLU A 461 14.29 -35.15 -109.66
N ILE A 462 13.46 -36.18 -109.44
CA ILE A 462 12.25 -36.07 -108.62
C ILE A 462 12.64 -35.65 -107.19
N ALA A 463 13.67 -36.26 -106.60
CA ALA A 463 14.16 -35.86 -105.28
C ALA A 463 14.64 -34.40 -105.22
N THR A 464 15.28 -33.89 -106.27
CA THR A 464 15.65 -32.47 -106.37
C THR A 464 14.41 -31.58 -106.40
N ILE A 465 13.38 -31.95 -107.16
CA ILE A 465 12.13 -31.18 -107.20
C ILE A 465 11.43 -31.18 -105.83
N ILE A 466 11.40 -32.33 -105.13
CA ILE A 466 10.89 -32.38 -103.75
C ILE A 466 11.74 -31.48 -102.85
N GLN A 467 13.06 -31.46 -103.00
CA GLN A 467 13.97 -30.61 -102.22
C GLN A 467 13.69 -29.11 -102.41
N ASP A 468 13.33 -28.69 -103.63
CA ASP A 468 13.02 -27.29 -103.92
C ASP A 468 11.66 -26.86 -103.33
N VAL A 469 10.67 -27.75 -103.32
CA VAL A 469 9.31 -27.44 -102.85
C VAL A 469 9.18 -27.65 -101.33
N TYR A 470 9.78 -28.70 -100.80
CA TYR A 470 9.80 -29.06 -99.39
C TYR A 470 11.23 -29.35 -98.94
N PRO A 471 12.03 -28.35 -98.57
CA PRO A 471 13.43 -28.57 -98.19
C PRO A 471 13.55 -29.58 -97.06
N ALA A 472 14.35 -30.63 -97.26
CA ALA A 472 14.55 -31.69 -96.27
C ALA A 472 15.17 -31.18 -94.95
N ALA A 473 15.84 -30.01 -94.95
CA ALA A 473 16.32 -29.34 -93.74
C ALA A 473 15.19 -28.85 -92.80
N ASN A 474 13.97 -28.68 -93.32
CA ASN A 474 12.78 -28.30 -92.55
C ASN A 474 11.92 -29.52 -92.13
N LYS A 475 12.42 -30.73 -92.36
CA LYS A 475 11.73 -31.98 -92.03
C LYS A 475 12.59 -32.80 -91.08
N LYS A 476 11.97 -33.63 -90.25
CA LYS A 476 12.70 -34.53 -89.38
C LYS A 476 13.36 -35.61 -90.23
N THR A 477 14.59 -36.00 -89.89
CA THR A 477 15.23 -37.17 -90.51
C THR A 477 14.32 -38.39 -90.36
N GLY A 478 14.06 -39.10 -91.46
CA GLY A 478 13.10 -40.20 -91.52
C GLY A 478 11.67 -39.81 -91.93
N SER A 479 11.36 -38.53 -92.11
CA SER A 479 10.08 -38.09 -92.67
C SER A 479 9.94 -38.56 -94.12
N TYR A 480 8.72 -38.93 -94.50
CA TYR A 480 8.43 -39.47 -95.84
C TYR A 480 7.84 -38.41 -96.78
N ALA A 481 8.11 -38.56 -98.07
CA ALA A 481 7.36 -37.91 -99.14
C ALA A 481 6.76 -38.97 -100.06
N TYR A 482 5.47 -38.83 -100.36
CA TYR A 482 4.70 -39.69 -101.25
C TYR A 482 4.37 -38.89 -102.52
N VAL A 483 5.02 -39.24 -103.63
CA VAL A 483 4.88 -38.54 -104.92
C VAL A 483 4.12 -39.41 -105.90
N TYR A 484 2.89 -39.02 -106.18
CA TYR A 484 2.09 -39.60 -107.24
C TYR A 484 2.63 -39.11 -108.58
N ILE A 485 3.09 -40.02 -109.43
CA ILE A 485 3.71 -39.70 -110.72
C ILE A 485 2.79 -40.11 -111.87
N ASN A 486 2.82 -39.33 -112.95
CA ASN A 486 2.25 -39.69 -114.23
C ASN A 486 3.28 -39.44 -115.34
N SER A 487 3.39 -40.36 -116.30
CA SER A 487 4.20 -40.18 -117.50
C SER A 487 3.36 -40.44 -118.74
N ILE A 488 3.61 -39.69 -119.80
CA ILE A 488 2.86 -39.73 -121.05
C ILE A 488 3.81 -40.25 -122.13
N SER A 489 3.45 -41.33 -122.80
CA SER A 489 4.24 -41.93 -123.88
C SER A 489 3.39 -42.24 -125.12
N GLY A 490 4.05 -42.43 -126.27
CA GLY A 490 3.42 -43.10 -127.41
C GLY A 490 2.54 -42.27 -128.34
N ALA A 491 2.60 -40.93 -128.31
CA ALA A 491 1.87 -40.05 -129.24
C ALA A 491 2.31 -40.21 -130.72
N GLN A 492 1.98 -41.35 -131.33
CA GLN A 492 2.29 -41.70 -132.71
C GLN A 492 1.03 -41.60 -133.57
N VAL A 493 1.11 -40.87 -134.69
CA VAL A 493 0.03 -40.77 -135.68
C VAL A 493 0.21 -41.88 -136.71
N SER A 494 -0.79 -42.74 -136.89
CA SER A 494 -0.77 -43.82 -137.89
C SER A 494 -2.09 -43.90 -138.68
N GLY A 495 -2.07 -44.62 -139.81
CA GLY A 495 -3.28 -44.91 -140.60
C GLY A 495 -3.67 -43.90 -141.68
N ILE A 496 -2.77 -43.01 -142.11
CA ILE A 496 -3.03 -42.09 -143.22
C ILE A 496 -2.92 -42.86 -144.55
N ASN A 497 -4.05 -43.11 -145.22
CA ASN A 497 -4.11 -43.76 -146.55
C ASN A 497 -4.35 -42.70 -147.64
N VAL A 498 -3.53 -42.71 -148.69
CA VAL A 498 -3.56 -41.73 -149.81
C VAL A 498 -4.04 -42.31 -151.15
N ASP A 499 -4.47 -43.58 -151.16
CA ASP A 499 -4.90 -44.27 -152.38
C ASP A 499 -6.43 -44.17 -152.58
N THR A 500 -7.23 -45.22 -152.79
CA THR A 500 -8.70 -45.07 -152.91
C THR A 500 -9.38 -45.00 -151.53
N PRO A 501 -10.35 -44.10 -151.24
CA PRO A 501 -11.06 -43.14 -152.11
C PRO A 501 -10.40 -41.76 -152.20
N VAL A 502 -9.22 -41.58 -151.61
CA VAL A 502 -8.45 -40.33 -151.62
C VAL A 502 -7.97 -39.96 -153.04
N LEU A 503 -7.76 -40.92 -153.95
CA LEU A 503 -7.36 -40.79 -155.35
C LEU A 503 -8.41 -41.44 -156.27
N SER A 504 -8.88 -40.73 -157.31
CA SER A 504 -9.79 -41.24 -158.35
C SER A 504 -9.27 -40.94 -159.77
N LYS A 505 -9.46 -41.86 -160.72
CA LYS A 505 -8.93 -41.81 -162.11
C LYS A 505 -10.05 -42.04 -163.15
N SER A 506 -10.12 -41.31 -164.27
CA SER A 506 -11.07 -41.54 -165.40
C SER A 506 -10.35 -41.67 -166.76
N PHE A 507 -10.91 -42.40 -167.75
CA PHE A 507 -10.28 -42.75 -169.05
C PHE A 507 -11.24 -42.52 -170.26
N ILE A 508 -10.71 -42.21 -171.46
CA ILE A 508 -11.42 -41.97 -172.73
C ILE A 508 -10.81 -42.77 -173.91
N ALA A 509 -11.60 -43.21 -174.91
CA ALA A 509 -11.15 -44.06 -176.02
C ALA A 509 -10.85 -43.31 -177.33
N VAL A 510 -9.79 -43.68 -178.06
CA VAL A 510 -9.38 -43.12 -179.38
C VAL A 510 -9.02 -44.22 -180.40
N ASP A 511 -9.37 -44.03 -181.68
CA ASP A 511 -9.15 -44.98 -182.81
C ASP A 511 -7.76 -44.80 -183.44
N SER A 512 -7.04 -45.91 -183.66
CA SER A 512 -5.85 -45.95 -184.53
C SER A 512 -6.08 -46.87 -185.73
N ASN A 513 -6.24 -46.27 -186.91
CA ASN A 513 -6.21 -46.94 -188.22
C ASN A 513 -7.44 -47.80 -188.59
N GLY A 514 -8.64 -47.41 -188.15
CA GLY A 514 -9.90 -47.74 -188.82
C GLY A 514 -10.59 -49.04 -188.40
N VAL A 515 -10.06 -49.78 -187.40
CA VAL A 515 -10.79 -50.90 -186.74
C VAL A 515 -10.34 -51.22 -185.28
N GLN A 516 -9.59 -50.35 -184.57
CA GLN A 516 -9.18 -50.58 -183.17
C GLN A 516 -9.21 -49.29 -182.31
N ASN A 517 -10.01 -49.29 -181.24
CA ASN A 517 -10.05 -48.24 -180.22
C ASN A 517 -9.29 -48.67 -178.94
N GLU A 518 -8.39 -47.83 -178.41
CA GLU A 518 -7.66 -48.00 -177.13
C GLU A 518 -8.04 -46.89 -176.14
N SER A 519 -8.05 -47.20 -174.82
CA SER A 519 -8.50 -46.28 -173.75
C SER A 519 -7.32 -45.60 -173.04
N VAL A 520 -7.27 -44.26 -173.02
CA VAL A 520 -6.22 -43.44 -172.38
C VAL A 520 -6.78 -42.60 -171.23
N LEU A 521 -5.97 -42.38 -170.18
CA LEU A 521 -6.38 -41.67 -168.97
C LEU A 521 -6.76 -40.21 -169.28
N GLN A 522 -7.96 -39.81 -168.88
CA GLN A 522 -8.54 -38.49 -169.07
C GLN A 522 -8.30 -37.56 -167.87
N ASP A 523 -8.45 -38.04 -166.62
CA ASP A 523 -8.33 -37.18 -165.43
C ASP A 523 -7.97 -37.92 -164.13
N ILE A 524 -7.40 -37.20 -163.14
CA ILE A 524 -7.06 -37.63 -161.78
C ILE A 524 -7.50 -36.57 -160.75
N ALA A 525 -8.17 -36.97 -159.66
CA ALA A 525 -8.60 -36.07 -158.57
C ALA A 525 -8.32 -36.64 -157.16
N PHE A 526 -8.05 -35.76 -156.17
CA PHE A 526 -7.73 -36.11 -154.78
C PHE A 526 -8.69 -35.50 -153.71
N THR A 527 -8.90 -36.18 -152.57
CA THR A 527 -9.59 -35.68 -151.34
C THR A 527 -8.73 -35.79 -150.06
N ALA A 528 -9.15 -35.23 -148.91
CA ALA A 528 -8.32 -35.15 -147.69
C ALA A 528 -8.15 -36.51 -146.97
N ALA A 529 -6.94 -36.78 -146.46
CA ALA A 529 -6.62 -37.96 -145.64
C ALA A 529 -6.55 -37.64 -144.14
N SER A 530 -7.02 -38.55 -143.27
CA SER A 530 -6.99 -38.44 -141.81
C SER A 530 -6.27 -39.64 -141.16
N GLY A 531 -5.74 -39.46 -139.94
CA GLY A 531 -5.11 -40.52 -139.14
C GLY A 531 -5.44 -40.41 -137.63
N THR A 532 -5.11 -41.44 -136.85
CA THR A 532 -5.42 -41.54 -135.41
C THR A 532 -4.15 -41.33 -134.58
N VAL A 533 -4.25 -40.61 -133.45
CA VAL A 533 -3.20 -40.54 -132.42
C VAL A 533 -3.63 -41.35 -131.20
N ASN A 534 -2.76 -42.24 -130.73
CA ASN A 534 -2.91 -42.93 -129.45
C ASN A 534 -1.92 -42.34 -128.47
N VAL A 535 -2.30 -42.21 -127.20
CA VAL A 535 -1.44 -41.73 -126.12
C VAL A 535 -1.65 -42.65 -124.93
N ASP A 536 -0.55 -43.17 -124.38
CA ASP A 536 -0.56 -44.02 -123.20
C ASP A 536 -0.08 -43.20 -121.99
N ILE A 537 -0.82 -43.27 -120.88
CA ILE A 537 -0.46 -42.62 -119.62
C ILE A 537 -0.11 -43.71 -118.61
N ASP A 538 1.14 -43.72 -118.17
CA ASP A 538 1.61 -44.58 -117.09
C ASP A 538 1.56 -43.81 -115.76
N ARG A 539 1.26 -44.50 -114.66
CA ARG A 539 1.04 -43.90 -113.33
C ARG A 539 1.76 -44.73 -112.28
N GLY A 540 2.27 -44.05 -111.25
CA GLY A 540 2.92 -44.71 -110.12
C GLY A 540 2.89 -43.87 -108.85
N LEU A 541 3.27 -44.47 -107.72
CA LEU A 541 3.51 -43.76 -106.47
C LEU A 541 4.94 -44.06 -106.02
N ARG A 542 5.74 -43.01 -105.85
CA ARG A 542 7.11 -43.12 -105.36
C ARG A 542 7.19 -42.59 -103.93
N ARG A 543 7.91 -43.31 -103.07
CA ARG A 543 8.23 -42.85 -101.71
C ARG A 543 9.68 -42.38 -101.65
N PHE A 544 9.88 -41.24 -101.01
CA PHE A 544 11.17 -40.69 -100.66
C PHE A 544 11.22 -40.51 -99.13
N HIS A 545 12.42 -40.45 -98.56
CA HIS A 545 12.61 -40.14 -97.15
C HIS A 545 13.77 -39.18 -96.94
N VAL A 546 13.74 -38.44 -95.84
CA VAL A 546 14.81 -37.50 -95.48
C VAL A 546 15.99 -38.25 -94.89
N VAL A 547 17.16 -38.13 -95.52
CA VAL A 547 18.46 -38.58 -94.98
C VAL A 547 19.45 -37.44 -95.13
N ALA A 548 20.09 -37.04 -94.03
CA ALA A 548 21.15 -36.03 -94.02
C ALA A 548 20.80 -34.74 -94.80
N ASN A 549 19.60 -34.18 -94.55
CA ASN A 549 19.07 -32.96 -95.19
C ASN A 549 18.82 -33.06 -96.71
N ALA A 550 18.69 -34.26 -97.26
CA ALA A 550 18.28 -34.50 -98.64
C ALA A 550 17.11 -35.50 -98.72
N TRP A 551 16.24 -35.32 -99.71
CA TRP A 551 15.30 -36.37 -100.11
C TRP A 551 16.02 -37.47 -100.86
N VAL A 552 15.84 -38.69 -100.40
CA VAL A 552 16.40 -39.88 -101.03
C VAL A 552 15.26 -40.79 -101.41
N TYR A 553 15.31 -41.31 -102.64
CA TYR A 553 14.35 -42.31 -103.09
C TYR A 553 14.44 -43.55 -102.20
N ASP A 554 13.28 -43.98 -101.72
CA ASP A 554 13.15 -45.16 -100.88
C ASP A 554 12.71 -46.34 -101.74
N THR A 555 11.49 -46.25 -102.28
CA THR A 555 10.87 -47.37 -103.01
C THR A 555 9.65 -46.92 -103.80
N ASP A 556 9.26 -47.72 -104.79
CA ASP A 556 7.98 -47.59 -105.47
C ASP A 556 6.92 -48.23 -104.58
N ILE A 557 5.82 -47.53 -104.36
CA ILE A 557 4.71 -47.98 -103.55
C ILE A 557 3.62 -48.49 -104.47
N ALA A 558 3.34 -49.79 -104.41
CA ALA A 558 2.14 -50.33 -105.03
C ALA A 558 0.90 -49.80 -104.29
N SER A 559 -0.01 -49.12 -105.02
CA SER A 559 -1.36 -48.84 -104.54
C SER A 559 -2.03 -50.14 -104.07
N SER A 560 -2.60 -50.10 -102.87
CA SER A 560 -3.41 -51.19 -102.30
C SER A 560 -4.71 -51.45 -103.08
N GLY A 561 -5.06 -50.59 -104.05
CA GLY A 561 -6.24 -50.73 -104.92
C GLY A 561 -5.97 -51.35 -106.29
N GLY A 562 -4.72 -51.69 -106.65
CA GLY A 562 -4.39 -52.36 -107.92
C GLY A 562 -4.69 -51.57 -109.21
N LEU A 563 -4.96 -50.27 -109.10
CA LEU A 563 -5.18 -49.36 -110.22
C LEU A 563 -3.90 -48.57 -110.49
N TRP A 564 -3.05 -49.13 -111.35
CA TRP A 564 -2.00 -48.39 -112.05
C TRP A 564 -2.24 -48.54 -113.54
#